data_AF-A0A8T3KPF3-F1
#
_entry.id   AF-A0A8T3KPF3-F1
#
_cell.length_a   1.000
_cell.length_b   1.000
_cell.length_c   1.000
_cell.angle_alpha   90.00
_cell.angle_beta   90.00
_cell.angle_gamma   90.00
#
_symmetry.space_group_name_H-M   'P 1'
#
loop_
_entity.id
_entity.type
_entity.pdbx_description
1 polymer ?
#
loop_
_entity_poly.entity_id
_entity_poly.type
_entity_poly.pdbx_seq_one_letter_code
_entity_poly.pdbx_strand_id
1 'polypeptide(L)'
;MIKNDSYEFDADVIINWLIESQYFMAPISMQDLSFFHQSITEFLAARYLAIQYEQDKTILNEQLLSARWDYVLLYVPVFLDKEHTVSYFDTLLQIDSILAIRASAYLKHSLEQIVATILWRLISCALQASWDYWMELAEHFREIPVMPVHEPLLRKLMACKDIIGGLAAEGLLRACKYNVKAELLEEMFSNLSIQDYNYSEQLGAALSDYITLEEYKQILVRLGDVEIEFEENEKGLSYGFDTLAQNFQLDDIIAIFKSLNQLNTLQRNIFIDILSNDQSQEAFDQCLDLIKNGFAEAVCPAFSLAEYHSKNFQFSKVDGVFLSYLSNMLEDDNLKQDHKWVINLIYTLYQKCPQFAKEVRASLKCSDGIVRLTYLYTIGKNRKKSFRSLYGEMLYFNKLPFDLIGVFDEFDWAEYADNIIANLLDQQRLGALAEFVDGNLNNKDILYEPSLSVFIKLISNVISVDSFTDRPDDVAYDKYRIGMFIAQYLRKDDLLAFYHTANKEAQCFFNLYVLNRMEDLTLKNFTPLELAFMIENLRVYRYVEDVSFDDEILLANIADKEFITSTLMPLFAEDNAVLQNNVHRILEKAGEKQGTRYISR
;
A
#
# COMPACT_ATOMS: atom_id res chain seq x y z
N MET A 1 62.20 17.54 -32.43
CA MET A 1 62.21 17.67 -30.95
C MET A 1 61.08 18.60 -30.56
N ILE A 2 59.91 18.04 -30.31
CA ILE A 2 58.82 18.76 -29.62
C ILE A 2 59.13 18.55 -28.14
N LYS A 3 59.38 19.64 -27.40
CA LYS A 3 59.53 19.59 -25.95
C LYS A 3 58.16 19.19 -25.37
N ASN A 4 58.14 18.07 -24.64
CA ASN A 4 57.09 17.82 -23.66
C ASN A 4 57.33 18.82 -22.52
N ASP A 5 56.64 19.95 -22.57
CA ASP A 5 56.46 20.78 -21.38
C ASP A 5 55.40 20.07 -20.52
N SER A 6 55.85 19.31 -19.52
CA SER A 6 54.99 18.84 -18.45
C SER A 6 54.59 20.05 -17.62
N TYR A 7 53.37 20.54 -17.82
CA TYR A 7 52.76 21.48 -16.87
C TYR A 7 52.55 20.74 -15.55
N GLU A 8 53.45 20.97 -14.59
CA GLU A 8 53.18 20.66 -13.18
C GLU A 8 52.12 21.65 -12.70
N PHE A 9 50.88 21.17 -12.56
CA PHE A 9 49.85 21.93 -11.89
C PHE A 9 50.07 21.85 -10.38
N ASP A 10 50.18 23.01 -9.73
CA ASP A 10 50.19 23.11 -8.27
C ASP A 10 48.83 22.69 -7.72
N ALA A 11 48.81 21.67 -6.88
CA ALA A 11 47.60 21.12 -6.28
C ALA A 11 46.83 22.18 -5.47
N ASP A 12 47.55 23.08 -4.78
CA ASP A 12 46.92 24.13 -3.98
C ASP A 12 46.23 25.17 -4.87
N VAL A 13 46.77 25.45 -6.05
CA VAL A 13 46.15 26.34 -7.04
C VAL A 13 44.86 25.72 -7.59
N ILE A 14 44.85 24.41 -7.86
CA ILE A 14 43.65 23.71 -8.32
C ILE A 14 42.59 23.68 -7.22
N ILE A 15 42.97 23.36 -5.98
CA ILE A 15 42.04 23.29 -4.84
C ILE A 15 41.40 24.65 -4.59
N ASN A 16 42.19 25.73 -4.54
CA ASN A 16 41.67 27.08 -4.35
C ASN A 16 40.78 27.51 -5.52
N TRP A 17 41.11 27.14 -6.76
CA TRP A 17 40.26 27.41 -7.92
C TRP A 17 38.91 26.66 -7.83
N LEU A 18 38.91 25.40 -7.39
CA LEU A 18 37.69 24.61 -7.20
C LEU A 18 36.80 25.17 -6.07
N ILE A 19 37.40 25.75 -5.01
CA ILE A 19 36.67 26.38 -3.91
C ILE A 19 36.13 27.76 -4.33
N GLU A 20 37.00 28.65 -4.82
CA GLU A 20 36.70 30.07 -4.97
C GLU A 20 36.00 30.41 -6.31
N SER A 21 36.36 29.70 -7.39
CA SER A 21 35.89 30.03 -8.74
C SER A 21 34.80 29.09 -9.24
N GLN A 22 34.84 27.82 -8.86
CA GLN A 22 33.86 26.82 -9.30
C GLN A 22 32.82 26.46 -8.24
N TYR A 23 33.01 26.89 -6.98
CA TYR A 23 32.16 26.49 -5.84
C TYR A 23 31.94 24.97 -5.74
N PHE A 24 32.91 24.20 -6.24
CA PHE A 24 32.83 22.75 -6.39
C PHE A 24 33.18 22.03 -5.07
N MET A 25 33.95 22.68 -4.22
CA MET A 25 34.27 22.23 -2.86
C MET A 25 33.98 23.33 -1.85
N ALA A 26 33.57 22.93 -0.65
CA ALA A 26 33.35 23.80 0.50
C ALA A 26 34.28 23.37 1.66
N PRO A 27 34.94 24.31 2.34
CA PRO A 27 35.68 24.00 3.55
C PRO A 27 34.72 23.67 4.70
N ILE A 28 34.87 22.50 5.30
CA ILE A 28 34.16 22.10 6.52
C ILE A 28 34.95 22.59 7.75
N SER A 29 36.28 22.51 7.68
CA SER A 29 37.22 22.94 8.70
C SER A 29 38.46 23.55 8.05
N MET A 30 39.45 24.00 8.83
CA MET A 30 40.74 24.47 8.27
C MET A 30 41.54 23.36 7.57
N GLN A 31 41.18 22.08 7.74
CA GLN A 31 41.91 20.94 7.18
C GLN A 31 41.01 20.02 6.32
N ASP A 32 39.69 20.19 6.37
CA ASP A 32 38.74 19.31 5.70
C ASP A 32 37.94 20.05 4.63
N LEU A 33 37.86 19.45 3.46
CA LEU A 33 37.05 19.88 2.33
C LEU A 33 35.95 18.85 2.08
N SER A 34 34.76 19.32 1.72
CA SER A 34 33.69 18.50 1.14
C SER A 34 33.32 19.00 -0.24
N PHE A 35 32.75 18.13 -1.07
CA PHE A 35 32.02 18.60 -2.24
C PHE A 35 30.75 19.34 -1.80
N PHE A 36 30.33 20.34 -2.59
CA PHE A 36 29.12 21.11 -2.26
C PHE A 36 27.83 20.29 -2.37
N HIS A 37 27.87 19.15 -3.06
CA HIS A 37 26.73 18.26 -3.24
C HIS A 37 27.16 16.79 -3.18
N GLN A 38 26.35 15.96 -2.50
CA GLN A 38 26.64 14.54 -2.26
C GLN A 38 26.79 13.72 -3.54
N SER A 39 25.98 14.01 -4.57
CA SER A 39 26.04 13.28 -5.85
C SER A 39 27.41 13.38 -6.54
N ILE A 40 28.19 14.43 -6.28
CA ILE A 40 29.55 14.57 -6.81
C ILE A 40 30.47 13.56 -6.12
N THR A 41 30.36 13.47 -4.79
CA THR A 41 31.08 12.46 -4.00
C THR A 41 30.74 11.06 -4.50
N GLU A 42 29.46 10.77 -4.73
CA GLU A 42 29.00 9.45 -5.19
C GLU A 42 29.53 9.12 -6.60
N PHE A 43 29.48 10.08 -7.52
CA PHE A 43 30.00 9.89 -8.88
C PHE A 43 31.52 9.68 -8.91
N LEU A 44 32.28 10.41 -8.11
CA LEU A 44 33.73 10.23 -7.99
C LEU A 44 34.09 8.93 -7.28
N ALA A 45 33.34 8.57 -6.24
CA ALA A 45 33.47 7.27 -5.57
C ALA A 45 33.18 6.12 -6.53
N ALA A 46 32.20 6.27 -7.44
CA ALA A 46 31.87 5.25 -8.42
C ALA A 46 33.00 5.04 -9.41
N ARG A 47 33.67 6.13 -9.84
CA ARG A 47 34.87 6.04 -10.67
C ARG A 47 36.01 5.34 -9.93
N TYR A 48 36.24 5.68 -8.67
CA TYR A 48 37.28 5.03 -7.88
C TYR A 48 36.99 3.54 -7.70
N LEU A 49 35.74 3.19 -7.36
CA LEU A 49 35.29 1.82 -7.19
C LEU A 49 35.38 1.02 -8.50
N ALA A 50 35.09 1.62 -9.65
CA ALA A 50 35.27 0.99 -10.96
C ALA A 50 36.73 0.58 -11.20
N ILE A 51 37.69 1.48 -10.90
CA ILE A 51 39.13 1.20 -11.03
C ILE A 51 39.54 0.04 -10.10
N GLN A 52 39.01 0.00 -8.88
CA GLN A 52 39.28 -1.09 -7.95
C GLN A 52 38.66 -2.41 -8.42
N TYR A 53 37.42 -2.38 -8.92
CA TYR A 53 36.71 -3.56 -9.42
C TYR A 53 37.40 -4.22 -10.61
N GLU A 54 37.99 -3.42 -11.52
CA GLU A 54 38.79 -3.93 -12.64
C GLU A 54 40.03 -4.71 -12.17
N GLN A 55 40.57 -4.39 -10.98
CA GLN A 55 41.72 -5.07 -10.40
C GLN A 55 41.30 -6.28 -9.55
N ASP A 56 40.22 -6.14 -8.79
CA ASP A 56 39.67 -7.16 -7.92
C ASP A 56 38.14 -7.10 -7.90
N LYS A 57 37.51 -8.07 -8.56
CA LYS A 57 36.04 -8.15 -8.66
C LYS A 57 35.36 -8.42 -7.32
N THR A 58 36.08 -8.95 -6.33
CA THR A 58 35.49 -9.33 -5.03
C THR A 58 35.09 -8.12 -4.20
N ILE A 59 35.65 -6.94 -4.48
CA ILE A 59 35.29 -5.67 -3.80
C ILE A 59 33.79 -5.36 -3.93
N LEU A 60 33.15 -5.79 -5.01
CA LEU A 60 31.73 -5.58 -5.23
C LEU A 60 30.88 -6.30 -4.17
N ASN A 61 31.27 -7.52 -3.78
CA ASN A 61 30.55 -8.28 -2.76
C ASN A 61 30.60 -7.56 -1.40
N GLU A 62 31.74 -6.96 -1.06
CA GLU A 62 31.90 -6.22 0.18
C GLU A 62 31.03 -4.96 0.22
N GLN A 63 30.99 -4.20 -0.89
CA GLN A 63 30.21 -2.96 -0.94
C GLN A 63 28.70 -3.23 -1.01
N LEU A 64 28.27 -4.30 -1.68
CA LEU A 64 26.86 -4.68 -1.78
C LEU A 64 26.23 -4.98 -0.41
N LEU A 65 27.01 -5.42 0.58
CA LEU A 65 26.52 -5.65 1.94
C LEU A 65 25.92 -4.40 2.59
N SER A 66 26.26 -3.19 2.14
CA SER A 66 25.72 -1.95 2.69
C SER A 66 24.94 -1.14 1.67
N ALA A 67 23.68 -0.83 2.01
CA ALA A 67 22.80 0.01 1.21
C ALA A 67 23.32 1.45 1.03
N ARG A 68 24.32 1.86 1.83
CA ARG A 68 24.96 3.19 1.71
C ARG A 68 25.71 3.38 0.39
N TRP A 69 26.10 2.28 -0.26
CA TRP A 69 26.82 2.33 -1.53
C TRP A 69 25.90 2.32 -2.75
N ASP A 70 24.58 2.19 -2.59
CA ASP A 70 23.66 1.95 -3.70
C ASP A 70 23.80 2.99 -4.80
N TYR A 71 23.73 4.27 -4.46
CA TYR A 71 23.91 5.35 -5.45
C TYR A 71 25.27 5.30 -6.14
N VAL A 72 26.34 4.93 -5.42
CA VAL A 72 27.67 4.77 -6.02
C VAL A 72 27.66 3.61 -7.01
N LEU A 73 27.08 2.48 -6.63
CA LEU A 73 26.99 1.26 -7.43
C LEU A 73 26.20 1.49 -8.72
N LEU A 74 25.13 2.31 -8.70
CA LEU A 74 24.39 2.69 -9.91
C LEU A 74 25.29 3.33 -10.98
N TYR A 75 26.29 4.12 -10.57
CA TYR A 75 27.19 4.85 -11.49
C TYR A 75 28.43 4.07 -11.91
N VAL A 76 28.81 2.98 -11.22
CA VAL A 76 30.00 2.19 -11.56
C VAL A 76 30.02 1.75 -13.04
N PRO A 77 28.92 1.24 -13.63
CA PRO A 77 28.88 0.83 -15.03
C PRO A 77 29.29 1.91 -16.04
N VAL A 78 29.13 3.19 -15.69
CA VAL A 78 29.49 4.34 -16.54
C VAL A 78 30.98 4.38 -16.87
N PHE A 79 31.81 3.77 -16.02
CA PHE A 79 33.27 3.83 -16.08
C PHE A 79 33.93 2.52 -16.51
N LEU A 80 33.21 1.41 -16.50
CA LEU A 80 33.75 0.09 -16.83
C LEU A 80 33.84 -0.12 -18.35
N ASP A 81 34.75 -0.97 -18.80
CA ASP A 81 34.76 -1.47 -20.18
C ASP A 81 33.68 -2.55 -20.43
N LYS A 82 33.56 -3.00 -21.68
CA LYS A 82 32.53 -3.97 -22.08
C LYS A 82 32.56 -5.29 -21.32
N GLU A 83 33.74 -5.85 -21.06
CA GLU A 83 33.88 -7.15 -20.40
C GLU A 83 33.56 -7.04 -18.91
N HIS A 84 34.09 -5.99 -18.27
CA HIS A 84 33.84 -5.70 -16.87
C HIS A 84 32.39 -5.33 -16.59
N THR A 85 31.72 -4.59 -17.49
CA THR A 85 30.30 -4.28 -17.33
C THR A 85 29.45 -5.56 -17.30
N VAL A 86 29.68 -6.52 -18.19
CA VAL A 86 28.89 -7.78 -18.18
C VAL A 86 29.10 -8.53 -16.86
N SER A 87 30.36 -8.71 -16.46
CA SER A 87 30.70 -9.37 -15.19
C SER A 87 30.11 -8.65 -13.97
N TYR A 88 30.02 -7.32 -14.01
CA TYR A 88 29.48 -6.49 -12.94
C TYR A 88 27.96 -6.71 -12.79
N PHE A 89 27.23 -6.72 -13.90
CA PHE A 89 25.79 -6.98 -13.90
C PHE A 89 25.44 -8.42 -13.52
N ASP A 90 26.26 -9.41 -13.91
CA ASP A 90 26.05 -10.80 -13.50
C ASP A 90 26.13 -10.94 -11.97
N THR A 91 27.08 -10.25 -11.32
CA THR A 91 27.19 -10.24 -9.85
C THR A 91 26.04 -9.46 -9.20
N LEU A 92 25.69 -8.29 -9.73
CA LEU A 92 24.55 -7.52 -9.23
C LEU A 92 23.26 -8.32 -9.30
N LEU A 93 22.92 -8.92 -10.44
CA LEU A 93 21.68 -9.70 -10.61
C LEU A 93 21.58 -10.95 -9.72
N GLN A 94 22.70 -11.44 -9.21
CA GLN A 94 22.74 -12.56 -8.25
C GLN A 94 22.48 -12.11 -6.81
N ILE A 95 22.83 -10.88 -6.47
CA ILE A 95 22.79 -10.37 -5.08
C ILE A 95 21.62 -9.40 -4.87
N ASP A 96 21.41 -8.48 -5.80
CA ASP A 96 20.35 -7.46 -5.76
C ASP A 96 19.94 -7.10 -7.19
N SER A 97 18.89 -7.78 -7.66
CA SER A 97 18.36 -7.64 -9.01
C SER A 97 17.67 -6.29 -9.26
N ILE A 98 17.12 -5.66 -8.21
CA ILE A 98 16.54 -4.30 -8.28
C ILE A 98 17.64 -3.28 -8.54
N LEU A 99 18.74 -3.35 -7.79
CA LEU A 99 19.89 -2.47 -8.00
C LEU A 99 20.48 -2.65 -9.40
N ALA A 100 20.50 -3.89 -9.92
CA ALA A 100 20.90 -4.16 -11.30
C ALA A 100 19.97 -3.47 -12.32
N ILE A 101 18.66 -3.57 -12.14
CA ILE A 101 17.67 -2.90 -13.01
C ILE A 101 17.92 -1.40 -13.04
N ARG A 102 18.07 -0.77 -11.87
CA ARG A 102 18.32 0.67 -11.76
C ARG A 102 19.65 1.08 -12.38
N ALA A 103 20.70 0.28 -12.17
CA ALA A 103 22.02 0.53 -12.75
C ALA A 103 22.00 0.46 -14.28
N SER A 104 21.06 -0.31 -14.87
CA SER A 104 20.96 -0.47 -16.33
C SER A 104 20.64 0.84 -17.06
N ALA A 105 19.98 1.80 -16.40
CA ALA A 105 19.69 3.12 -16.94
C ALA A 105 20.96 3.95 -17.24
N TYR A 106 22.09 3.62 -16.62
CA TYR A 106 23.36 4.36 -16.75
C TYR A 106 24.35 3.72 -17.74
N LEU A 107 23.95 2.65 -18.44
CA LEU A 107 24.82 1.92 -19.36
C LEU A 107 25.21 2.73 -20.61
N LYS A 108 26.50 2.67 -20.98
CA LYS A 108 27.03 3.24 -22.23
C LYS A 108 27.15 2.23 -23.37
N HIS A 109 27.33 0.95 -23.07
CA HIS A 109 27.55 -0.13 -24.02
C HIS A 109 26.96 -1.44 -23.49
N SER A 110 26.90 -2.47 -24.35
CA SER A 110 26.33 -3.79 -24.03
C SER A 110 24.87 -3.79 -23.61
N LEU A 111 24.14 -2.71 -23.90
CA LEU A 111 22.74 -2.51 -23.54
C LEU A 111 21.86 -3.69 -23.93
N GLU A 112 21.96 -4.14 -25.19
CA GLU A 112 21.17 -5.26 -25.72
C GLU A 112 21.38 -6.55 -24.92
N GLN A 113 22.64 -6.88 -24.64
CA GLN A 113 23.01 -8.10 -23.91
C GLN A 113 22.55 -8.03 -22.45
N ILE A 114 22.82 -6.91 -21.77
CA ILE A 114 22.55 -6.77 -20.34
C ILE A 114 21.04 -6.71 -20.09
N VAL A 115 20.29 -5.95 -20.88
CA VAL A 115 18.82 -5.91 -20.76
C VAL A 115 18.22 -7.28 -21.05
N ALA A 116 18.74 -8.02 -22.04
CA ALA A 116 18.31 -9.40 -22.25
C ALA A 116 18.58 -10.31 -21.03
N THR A 117 19.74 -10.17 -20.37
CA THR A 117 20.05 -10.90 -19.13
C THR A 117 19.11 -10.53 -17.99
N ILE A 118 18.82 -9.24 -17.80
CA ILE A 118 17.85 -8.75 -16.80
C ILE A 118 16.48 -9.38 -17.05
N LEU A 119 15.93 -9.22 -18.26
CA LEU A 119 14.61 -9.76 -18.60
C LEU A 119 14.56 -11.29 -18.45
N TRP A 120 15.64 -11.99 -18.81
CA TRP A 120 15.71 -13.45 -18.63
C TRP A 120 15.74 -13.85 -17.15
N ARG A 121 16.44 -13.09 -16.30
CA ARG A 121 16.44 -13.31 -14.84
C ARG A 121 15.03 -13.15 -14.27
N LEU A 122 14.31 -12.11 -14.68
CA LEU A 122 12.91 -11.90 -14.27
C LEU A 122 12.01 -13.06 -14.69
N ILE A 123 12.14 -13.55 -15.92
CA ILE A 123 11.41 -14.74 -16.39
C ILE A 123 11.73 -15.95 -15.51
N SER A 124 13.01 -16.15 -15.15
CA SER A 124 13.43 -17.31 -14.35
C SER A 124 12.91 -17.29 -12.91
N CYS A 125 12.66 -16.10 -12.35
CA CYS A 125 12.22 -15.90 -10.97
C CYS A 125 10.71 -15.64 -10.84
N ALA A 126 9.98 -15.51 -11.95
CA ALA A 126 8.56 -15.16 -12.01
C ALA A 126 7.67 -15.95 -11.02
N LEU A 127 7.94 -17.25 -10.84
CA LEU A 127 7.14 -18.14 -9.99
C LEU A 127 7.59 -18.22 -8.52
N GLN A 128 8.74 -17.63 -8.18
CA GLN A 128 9.40 -17.83 -6.88
C GLN A 128 9.55 -16.55 -6.07
N ALA A 129 9.43 -15.37 -6.69
CA ALA A 129 9.65 -14.11 -6.00
C ALA A 129 8.45 -13.73 -5.11
N SER A 130 8.73 -13.00 -4.03
CA SER A 130 7.71 -12.49 -3.12
C SER A 130 6.92 -11.34 -3.75
N TRP A 131 5.73 -11.07 -3.20
CA TRP A 131 4.91 -9.93 -3.61
C TRP A 131 5.63 -8.60 -3.38
N ASP A 132 6.30 -8.43 -2.24
CA ASP A 132 7.04 -7.20 -1.90
C ASP A 132 8.17 -6.92 -2.90
N TYR A 133 8.88 -7.97 -3.33
CA TYR A 133 9.87 -7.85 -4.38
C TYR A 133 9.26 -7.37 -5.70
N TRP A 134 8.07 -7.87 -6.09
CA TRP A 134 7.41 -7.42 -7.30
C TRP A 134 6.92 -5.98 -7.23
N MET A 135 6.45 -5.54 -6.07
CA MET A 135 6.07 -4.15 -5.84
C MET A 135 7.27 -3.21 -5.98
N GLU A 136 8.40 -3.53 -5.35
CA GLU A 136 9.64 -2.74 -5.48
C GLU A 136 10.15 -2.74 -6.93
N LEU A 137 10.08 -3.88 -7.61
CA LEU A 137 10.45 -4.00 -9.02
C LEU A 137 9.57 -3.17 -9.94
N ALA A 138 8.27 -3.06 -9.64
CA ALA A 138 7.33 -2.29 -10.44
C ALA A 138 7.70 -0.81 -10.51
N GLU A 139 8.17 -0.23 -9.41
CA GLU A 139 8.62 1.16 -9.35
C GLU A 139 9.81 1.43 -10.30
N HIS A 140 10.69 0.44 -10.45
CA HIS A 140 11.95 0.58 -11.19
C HIS A 140 11.93 -0.02 -12.60
N PHE A 141 10.89 -0.76 -13.00
CA PHE A 141 10.84 -1.44 -14.30
C PHE A 141 10.96 -0.46 -15.49
N ARG A 142 10.43 0.76 -15.34
CA ARG A 142 10.53 1.83 -16.34
C ARG A 142 11.97 2.27 -16.62
N GLU A 143 12.87 2.05 -15.68
CA GLU A 143 14.29 2.39 -15.83
C GLU A 143 15.01 1.46 -16.80
N ILE A 144 14.46 0.25 -17.07
CA ILE A 144 15.05 -0.70 -18.02
C ILE A 144 15.01 -0.09 -19.44
N PRO A 145 16.17 0.11 -20.09
CA PRO A 145 16.26 0.72 -21.41
C PRO A 145 15.98 -0.31 -22.52
N VAL A 146 14.71 -0.68 -22.66
CA VAL A 146 14.23 -1.68 -23.64
C VAL A 146 14.35 -1.19 -25.10
N MET A 147 14.52 -2.14 -26.02
CA MET A 147 14.72 -1.93 -27.46
C MET A 147 13.96 -2.99 -28.26
N PRO A 148 13.69 -2.78 -29.56
CA PRO A 148 12.94 -3.74 -30.39
C PRO A 148 13.50 -5.17 -30.36
N VAL A 149 14.82 -5.34 -30.22
CA VAL A 149 15.46 -6.67 -30.11
C VAL A 149 15.01 -7.46 -28.87
N HIS A 150 14.50 -6.79 -27.84
CA HIS A 150 14.00 -7.42 -26.61
C HIS A 150 12.54 -7.87 -26.68
N GLU A 151 11.83 -7.57 -27.78
CA GLU A 151 10.42 -7.92 -27.94
C GLU A 151 10.11 -9.39 -27.58
N PRO A 152 10.88 -10.41 -28.01
CA PRO A 152 10.57 -11.80 -27.68
C PRO A 152 10.63 -12.13 -26.18
N LEU A 153 11.46 -11.42 -25.40
CA LEU A 153 11.56 -11.62 -23.95
C LEU A 153 10.44 -10.87 -23.23
N LEU A 154 10.13 -9.65 -23.66
CA LEU A 154 9.00 -8.89 -23.11
C LEU A 154 7.68 -9.61 -23.34
N ARG A 155 7.47 -10.23 -24.51
CA ARG A 155 6.29 -11.08 -24.77
C ARG A 155 6.20 -12.30 -23.85
N LYS A 156 7.34 -12.88 -23.46
CA LYS A 156 7.38 -13.99 -22.51
C LYS A 156 7.00 -13.55 -21.10
N LEU A 157 7.45 -12.38 -20.66
CA LEU A 157 7.05 -11.80 -19.38
C LEU A 157 5.57 -11.40 -19.39
N MET A 158 5.10 -10.79 -20.48
CA MET A 158 3.67 -10.42 -20.65
C MET A 158 2.74 -11.63 -20.46
N ALA A 159 3.18 -12.82 -20.86
CA ALA A 159 2.40 -14.05 -20.69
C ALA A 159 2.17 -14.47 -19.23
N CYS A 160 2.88 -13.89 -18.25
CA CYS A 160 2.63 -14.10 -16.82
C CYS A 160 1.27 -13.56 -16.39
N LYS A 161 0.75 -12.52 -17.08
CA LYS A 161 -0.60 -11.96 -16.86
C LYS A 161 -0.84 -11.49 -15.41
N ASP A 162 0.22 -11.03 -14.76
CA ASP A 162 0.27 -10.44 -13.43
C ASP A 162 0.83 -9.00 -13.51
N ILE A 163 1.19 -8.40 -12.37
CA ILE A 163 1.86 -7.09 -12.32
C ILE A 163 3.08 -7.01 -13.25
N ILE A 164 3.89 -8.07 -13.34
CA ILE A 164 5.08 -8.10 -14.21
C ILE A 164 4.71 -8.27 -15.67
N GLY A 165 3.66 -9.04 -15.95
CA GLY A 165 3.07 -9.09 -17.27
C GLY A 165 2.67 -7.70 -17.77
N GLY A 166 2.07 -6.89 -16.89
CA GLY A 166 1.57 -5.56 -17.21
C GLY A 166 2.71 -4.57 -17.50
N LEU A 167 3.73 -4.60 -16.65
CA LEU A 167 4.96 -3.83 -16.86
C LEU A 167 5.68 -4.25 -18.16
N ALA A 168 5.67 -5.54 -18.49
CA ALA A 168 6.23 -6.04 -19.74
C ALA A 168 5.47 -5.53 -20.97
N ALA A 169 4.14 -5.38 -20.89
CA ALA A 169 3.34 -4.74 -21.92
C ALA A 169 3.70 -3.25 -22.10
N GLU A 170 3.93 -2.53 -21.00
CA GLU A 170 4.49 -1.17 -21.06
C GLU A 170 5.87 -1.17 -21.74
N GLY A 171 6.73 -2.13 -21.39
CA GLY A 171 8.02 -2.35 -22.03
C GLY A 171 7.89 -2.59 -23.54
N LEU A 172 6.89 -3.35 -24.00
CA LEU A 172 6.60 -3.58 -25.41
C LEU A 172 6.22 -2.27 -26.11
N LEU A 173 5.38 -1.43 -25.51
CA LEU A 173 5.04 -0.12 -26.06
C LEU A 173 6.27 0.79 -26.12
N ARG A 174 7.12 0.80 -25.08
CA ARG A 174 8.36 1.58 -25.09
C ARG A 174 9.32 1.13 -26.20
N ALA A 175 9.48 -0.17 -26.40
CA ALA A 175 10.37 -0.77 -27.39
C ALA A 175 9.83 -0.68 -28.84
N CYS A 176 8.56 -1.03 -29.04
CA CYS A 176 7.95 -1.23 -30.37
C CYS A 176 6.94 -0.15 -30.76
N LYS A 177 6.60 0.79 -29.87
CA LYS A 177 5.71 1.93 -30.11
C LYS A 177 4.34 1.48 -30.66
N TYR A 178 3.78 2.22 -31.61
CA TYR A 178 2.45 1.98 -32.19
C TYR A 178 2.26 0.60 -32.85
N ASN A 179 3.35 -0.14 -33.13
CA ASN A 179 3.26 -1.44 -33.79
C ASN A 179 2.52 -2.49 -32.95
N VAL A 180 2.54 -2.36 -31.63
CA VAL A 180 1.89 -3.30 -30.69
C VAL A 180 0.58 -2.74 -30.10
N LYS A 181 0.20 -1.48 -30.42
CA LYS A 181 -0.96 -0.82 -29.81
C LYS A 181 -2.26 -1.60 -30.00
N ALA A 182 -2.57 -1.97 -31.24
CA ALA A 182 -3.80 -2.68 -31.56
C ALA A 182 -3.85 -4.06 -30.91
N GLU A 183 -2.71 -4.74 -30.85
CA GLU A 183 -2.57 -6.03 -30.17
C GLU A 183 -2.86 -5.90 -28.67
N LEU A 184 -2.25 -4.93 -28.00
CA LEU A 184 -2.42 -4.73 -26.55
C LEU A 184 -3.82 -4.23 -26.19
N LEU A 185 -4.48 -3.46 -27.07
CA LEU A 185 -5.89 -3.12 -26.90
C LEU A 185 -6.78 -4.37 -26.96
N GLU A 186 -6.53 -5.28 -27.90
CA GLU A 186 -7.26 -6.56 -27.96
C GLU A 186 -6.94 -7.47 -26.76
N GLU A 187 -5.71 -7.38 -26.22
CA GLU A 187 -5.30 -8.11 -25.01
C GLU A 187 -6.14 -7.69 -23.80
N MET A 188 -6.53 -6.42 -23.65
CA MET A 188 -7.44 -5.98 -22.59
C MET A 188 -8.80 -6.67 -22.65
N PHE A 189 -9.33 -6.96 -23.84
CA PHE A 189 -10.59 -7.69 -24.01
C PHE A 189 -10.43 -9.21 -23.97
N SER A 190 -9.25 -9.73 -24.34
CA SER A 190 -8.99 -11.17 -24.35
C SER A 190 -8.78 -11.73 -22.94
N ASN A 191 -8.52 -10.85 -21.96
CA ASN A 191 -8.24 -11.18 -20.57
C ASN A 191 -9.38 -10.84 -19.61
N LEU A 192 -10.60 -10.65 -20.11
CA LEU A 192 -11.80 -10.41 -19.27
C LEU A 192 -12.06 -11.52 -18.23
N SER A 193 -11.43 -12.69 -18.38
CA SER A 193 -11.48 -13.82 -17.44
C SER A 193 -10.31 -13.89 -16.44
N ILE A 194 -9.35 -12.97 -16.50
CA ILE A 194 -8.15 -13.00 -15.65
C ILE A 194 -8.42 -12.19 -14.39
N GLN A 195 -8.19 -12.82 -13.24
CA GLN A 195 -8.51 -12.29 -11.90
C GLN A 195 -7.49 -11.25 -11.38
N ASP A 196 -6.41 -10.96 -12.11
CA ASP A 196 -5.37 -10.05 -11.63
C ASP A 196 -5.62 -8.61 -12.09
N TYR A 197 -6.14 -7.80 -11.16
CA TYR A 197 -6.40 -6.38 -11.37
C TYR A 197 -5.14 -5.60 -11.76
N ASN A 198 -3.96 -5.99 -11.24
CA ASN A 198 -2.71 -5.27 -11.49
C ASN A 198 -2.32 -5.36 -12.96
N TYR A 199 -2.61 -6.50 -13.62
CA TYR A 199 -2.29 -6.65 -15.04
C TYR A 199 -3.12 -5.70 -15.91
N SER A 200 -4.42 -5.63 -15.63
CA SER A 200 -5.39 -4.78 -16.34
C SER A 200 -5.07 -3.29 -16.16
N GLU A 201 -4.82 -2.87 -14.92
CA GLU A 201 -4.45 -1.49 -14.57
C GLU A 201 -3.17 -1.06 -15.31
N GLN A 202 -2.12 -1.87 -15.26
CA GLN A 202 -0.84 -1.55 -15.90
C GLN A 202 -0.96 -1.50 -17.43
N LEU A 203 -1.77 -2.36 -18.04
CA LEU A 203 -2.09 -2.29 -19.47
C LEU A 203 -2.80 -0.97 -19.82
N GLY A 204 -3.82 -0.60 -19.03
CA GLY A 204 -4.56 0.65 -19.18
C GLY A 204 -3.65 1.87 -19.09
N ALA A 205 -2.82 1.92 -18.05
CA ALA A 205 -1.83 2.96 -17.84
C ALA A 205 -0.86 3.08 -19.02
N ALA A 206 -0.31 1.95 -19.49
CA ALA A 206 0.64 1.93 -20.60
C ALA A 206 0.02 2.44 -21.93
N LEU A 207 -1.26 2.12 -22.17
CA LEU A 207 -1.96 2.47 -23.40
C LEU A 207 -2.54 3.89 -23.41
N SER A 208 -2.73 4.51 -22.24
CA SER A 208 -3.33 5.84 -22.08
C SER A 208 -2.68 6.94 -22.93
N ASP A 209 -1.37 6.85 -23.18
CA ASP A 209 -0.61 7.80 -24.01
C ASP A 209 -0.75 7.54 -25.53
N TYR A 210 -1.37 6.43 -25.93
CA TYR A 210 -1.38 5.93 -27.31
C TYR A 210 -2.77 5.91 -27.95
N ILE A 211 -3.82 6.17 -27.16
CA ILE A 211 -5.21 6.15 -27.63
C ILE A 211 -5.79 7.55 -27.82
N THR A 212 -6.79 7.63 -28.69
CA THR A 212 -7.58 8.83 -28.95
C THR A 212 -8.94 8.76 -28.26
N LEU A 213 -9.60 9.91 -28.09
CA LEU A 213 -10.92 10.00 -27.49
C LEU A 213 -11.98 9.15 -28.25
N GLU A 214 -11.89 9.10 -29.58
CA GLU A 214 -12.80 8.28 -30.40
C GLU A 214 -12.52 6.78 -30.25
N GLU A 215 -11.25 6.37 -30.11
CA GLU A 215 -10.90 4.98 -29.78
C GLU A 215 -11.44 4.61 -28.39
N TYR A 216 -11.33 5.50 -27.41
CA TYR A 216 -11.90 5.29 -26.08
C TYR A 216 -13.42 5.11 -26.11
N LYS A 217 -14.13 5.93 -26.89
CA LYS A 217 -15.57 5.76 -27.11
C LYS A 217 -15.91 4.40 -27.70
N GLN A 218 -15.15 3.92 -28.68
CA GLN A 218 -15.37 2.60 -29.29
C GLN A 218 -15.12 1.47 -28.29
N ILE A 219 -14.11 1.61 -27.43
CA ILE A 219 -13.83 0.69 -26.32
C ILE A 219 -15.03 0.63 -25.37
N LEU A 220 -15.54 1.78 -24.93
CA LEU A 220 -16.72 1.82 -24.04
C LEU A 220 -17.96 1.21 -24.69
N VAL A 221 -18.19 1.43 -25.99
CA VAL A 221 -19.29 0.77 -26.72
C VAL A 221 -19.12 -0.74 -26.70
N ARG A 222 -17.92 -1.25 -26.99
CA ARG A 222 -17.62 -2.69 -26.96
C ARG A 222 -17.79 -3.29 -25.57
N LEU A 223 -17.43 -2.57 -24.51
CA LEU A 223 -17.65 -2.99 -23.12
C LEU A 223 -19.13 -3.13 -22.76
N GLY A 224 -20.02 -2.44 -23.47
CA GLY A 224 -21.48 -2.60 -23.33
C GLY A 224 -21.97 -4.01 -23.68
N ASP A 225 -21.27 -4.70 -24.58
CA ASP A 225 -21.62 -6.02 -25.07
C ASP A 225 -20.90 -7.16 -24.31
N VAL A 226 -20.08 -6.84 -23.31
CA VAL A 226 -19.34 -7.83 -22.52
C VAL A 226 -20.25 -8.44 -21.47
N GLU A 227 -20.42 -9.77 -21.52
CA GLU A 227 -21.01 -10.55 -20.44
C GLU A 227 -19.93 -10.88 -19.40
N ILE A 228 -20.15 -10.44 -18.16
CA ILE A 228 -19.24 -10.71 -17.04
C ILE A 228 -19.78 -11.90 -16.26
N GLU A 229 -19.02 -12.98 -16.24
CA GLU A 229 -19.44 -14.21 -15.53
C GLU A 229 -19.33 -14.08 -14.00
N PHE A 230 -18.48 -13.17 -13.47
CA PHE A 230 -18.20 -13.01 -12.04
C PHE A 230 -17.97 -11.55 -11.62
N GLU A 231 -18.58 -11.11 -10.51
CA GLU A 231 -18.46 -9.72 -9.98
C GLU A 231 -17.01 -9.31 -9.63
N GLU A 232 -16.15 -10.23 -9.18
CA GLU A 232 -14.75 -9.91 -8.86
C GLU A 232 -13.95 -9.49 -10.10
N ASN A 233 -14.24 -10.09 -11.26
CA ASN A 233 -13.61 -9.71 -12.52
C ASN A 233 -14.01 -8.29 -12.92
N GLU A 234 -15.19 -7.83 -12.52
CA GLU A 234 -15.70 -6.50 -12.84
C GLU A 234 -14.84 -5.38 -12.24
N LYS A 235 -14.40 -5.53 -10.98
CA LYS A 235 -13.57 -4.52 -10.31
C LYS A 235 -12.20 -4.39 -10.96
N GLY A 236 -11.50 -5.51 -11.20
CA GLY A 236 -10.18 -5.50 -11.83
C GLY A 236 -10.20 -4.97 -13.28
N LEU A 237 -11.30 -5.19 -14.00
CA LEU A 237 -11.50 -4.63 -15.33
C LEU A 237 -11.78 -3.14 -15.29
N SER A 238 -12.56 -2.66 -14.32
CA SER A 238 -12.84 -1.22 -14.16
C SER A 238 -11.55 -0.40 -14.12
N TYR A 239 -10.59 -0.82 -13.27
CA TYR A 239 -9.29 -0.15 -13.08
C TYR A 239 -8.38 -0.09 -14.31
N GLY A 240 -8.55 -1.00 -15.27
CA GLY A 240 -7.81 -0.93 -16.53
C GLY A 240 -8.38 0.13 -17.47
N PHE A 241 -9.70 0.21 -17.55
CA PHE A 241 -10.40 1.05 -18.52
C PHE A 241 -10.66 2.48 -18.04
N ASP A 242 -10.69 2.73 -16.73
CA ASP A 242 -10.71 4.10 -16.19
C ASP A 242 -9.35 4.78 -16.37
N THR A 243 -8.24 4.09 -16.06
CA THR A 243 -6.86 4.58 -16.18
C THR A 243 -6.52 4.88 -17.63
N LEU A 244 -7.09 4.12 -18.57
CA LEU A 244 -6.99 4.38 -20.00
C LEU A 244 -7.47 5.80 -20.38
N ALA A 245 -8.41 6.38 -19.62
CA ALA A 245 -8.96 7.72 -19.84
C ALA A 245 -8.18 8.86 -19.17
N GLN A 246 -7.12 8.58 -18.41
CA GLN A 246 -6.45 9.56 -17.52
C GLN A 246 -5.93 10.84 -18.22
N ASN A 247 -5.70 10.77 -19.53
CA ASN A 247 -5.19 11.89 -20.33
C ASN A 247 -6.28 12.74 -21.00
N PHE A 248 -7.56 12.39 -20.86
CA PHE A 248 -8.68 13.11 -21.46
C PHE A 248 -9.31 14.11 -20.48
N GLN A 249 -9.99 15.14 -21.02
CA GLN A 249 -10.74 16.08 -20.19
C GLN A 249 -12.05 15.45 -19.72
N LEU A 250 -12.44 15.73 -18.47
CA LEU A 250 -13.64 15.15 -17.87
C LEU A 250 -14.92 15.45 -18.69
N ASP A 251 -15.09 16.68 -19.20
CA ASP A 251 -16.25 17.08 -20.00
C ASP A 251 -16.44 16.17 -21.23
N ASP A 252 -15.35 15.81 -21.89
CA ASP A 252 -15.35 14.92 -23.06
C ASP A 252 -15.76 13.50 -22.67
N ILE A 253 -15.26 12.99 -21.54
CA ILE A 253 -15.60 11.68 -20.99
C ILE A 253 -17.09 11.63 -20.60
N ILE A 254 -17.57 12.66 -19.88
CA ILE A 254 -18.99 12.79 -19.51
C ILE A 254 -19.87 12.78 -20.77
N ALA A 255 -19.47 13.49 -21.83
CA ALA A 255 -20.20 13.52 -23.09
C ALA A 255 -20.27 12.12 -23.74
N ILE A 256 -19.20 11.33 -23.67
CA ILE A 256 -19.20 9.94 -24.15
C ILE A 256 -20.19 9.11 -23.33
N PHE A 257 -20.09 9.09 -22.00
CA PHE A 257 -20.98 8.28 -21.16
C PHE A 257 -22.45 8.67 -21.30
N LYS A 258 -22.76 9.97 -21.41
CA LYS A 258 -24.14 10.44 -21.68
C LYS A 258 -24.67 10.03 -23.05
N SER A 259 -23.80 9.77 -24.02
CA SER A 259 -24.19 9.29 -25.34
C SER A 259 -24.56 7.79 -25.37
N LEU A 260 -24.22 7.05 -24.31
CA LEU A 260 -24.57 5.65 -24.13
C LEU A 260 -25.94 5.56 -23.44
N ASN A 261 -26.94 5.00 -24.13
CA ASN A 261 -28.34 5.04 -23.66
C ASN A 261 -28.58 4.29 -22.33
N GLN A 262 -27.86 3.18 -22.10
CA GLN A 262 -27.93 2.38 -20.89
C GLN A 262 -26.53 1.86 -20.56
N LEU A 263 -26.01 2.24 -19.39
CA LEU A 263 -24.73 1.75 -18.89
C LEU A 263 -24.95 0.42 -18.16
N ASN A 264 -24.22 -0.61 -18.57
CA ASN A 264 -24.10 -1.83 -17.78
C ASN A 264 -23.27 -1.56 -16.51
N THR A 265 -23.21 -2.53 -15.57
CA THR A 265 -22.53 -2.33 -14.28
C THR A 265 -21.06 -1.95 -14.46
N LEU A 266 -20.33 -2.61 -15.38
CA LEU A 266 -18.92 -2.30 -15.64
C LEU A 266 -18.71 -0.88 -16.15
N GLN A 267 -19.50 -0.44 -17.14
CA GLN A 267 -19.43 0.93 -17.65
C GLN A 267 -19.75 1.96 -16.55
N ARG A 268 -20.69 1.64 -15.63
CA ARG A 268 -20.97 2.51 -14.49
C ARG A 268 -19.78 2.58 -13.54
N ASN A 269 -19.17 1.45 -13.21
CA ASN A 269 -18.00 1.40 -12.33
C ASN A 269 -16.82 2.17 -12.92
N ILE A 270 -16.52 1.99 -14.22
CA ILE A 270 -15.48 2.75 -14.92
C ILE A 270 -15.77 4.25 -14.82
N PHE A 271 -17.00 4.67 -15.07
CA PHE A 271 -17.35 6.09 -14.99
C PHE A 271 -17.19 6.63 -13.58
N ILE A 272 -17.62 5.87 -12.57
CA ILE A 272 -17.55 6.24 -11.15
C ILE A 272 -16.08 6.35 -10.69
N ASP A 273 -15.21 5.45 -11.14
CA ASP A 273 -13.77 5.48 -10.83
C ASP A 273 -13.11 6.73 -11.44
N ILE A 274 -13.43 7.07 -12.70
CA ILE A 274 -12.98 8.32 -13.34
C ILE A 274 -13.44 9.55 -12.55
N LEU A 275 -14.72 9.58 -12.15
CA LEU A 275 -15.27 10.68 -11.34
C LEU A 275 -14.61 10.78 -9.97
N SER A 276 -14.26 9.66 -9.34
CA SER A 276 -13.59 9.63 -8.05
C SER A 276 -12.18 10.24 -8.12
N ASN A 277 -11.50 10.08 -9.25
CA ASN A 277 -10.16 10.59 -9.48
C ASN A 277 -10.14 12.08 -9.89
N ASP A 278 -11.28 12.62 -10.35
CA ASP A 278 -11.41 14.03 -10.73
C ASP A 278 -11.91 14.90 -9.55
N GLN A 279 -11.07 15.83 -9.10
CA GLN A 279 -11.32 16.64 -7.89
C GLN A 279 -12.24 17.85 -8.13
N SER A 280 -13.01 17.88 -9.22
CA SER A 280 -13.83 19.04 -9.61
C SER A 280 -15.24 19.04 -9.04
N GLN A 281 -15.88 20.22 -9.09
CA GLN A 281 -17.32 20.37 -8.82
C GLN A 281 -18.17 19.53 -9.79
N GLU A 282 -17.73 19.42 -11.05
CA GLU A 282 -18.48 18.70 -12.08
C GLU A 282 -18.52 17.20 -11.79
N ALA A 283 -17.40 16.62 -11.35
CA ALA A 283 -17.34 15.24 -10.91
C ALA A 283 -18.32 14.97 -9.76
N PHE A 284 -18.29 15.83 -8.73
CA PHE A 284 -19.22 15.75 -7.62
C PHE A 284 -20.69 15.86 -8.06
N ASP A 285 -21.00 16.81 -8.93
CA ASP A 285 -22.34 17.01 -9.48
C ASP A 285 -22.84 15.83 -10.31
N GLN A 286 -21.95 15.12 -11.03
CA GLN A 286 -22.30 13.88 -11.73
C GLN A 286 -22.56 12.74 -10.74
N CYS A 287 -21.74 12.58 -9.68
CA CYS A 287 -22.00 11.58 -8.65
C CYS A 287 -23.38 11.78 -7.98
N LEU A 288 -23.77 13.02 -7.69
CA LEU A 288 -25.11 13.32 -7.16
C LEU A 288 -26.24 12.93 -8.12
N ASP A 289 -26.05 13.15 -9.43
CA ASP A 289 -27.04 12.78 -10.44
C ASP A 289 -27.13 11.25 -10.58
N LEU A 290 -26.01 10.52 -10.49
CA LEU A 290 -25.97 9.05 -10.48
C LEU A 290 -26.71 8.47 -9.27
N ILE A 291 -26.49 9.02 -8.07
CA ILE A 291 -27.21 8.62 -6.83
C ILE A 291 -28.71 8.81 -7.00
N LYS A 292 -29.15 9.94 -7.58
CA LYS A 292 -30.58 10.21 -7.86
C LYS A 292 -31.19 9.22 -8.85
N ASN A 293 -30.38 8.63 -9.73
CA ASN A 293 -30.79 7.59 -10.67
C ASN A 293 -30.75 6.17 -10.07
N GLY A 294 -30.39 6.03 -8.78
CA GLY A 294 -30.39 4.75 -8.07
C GLY A 294 -29.05 4.00 -8.09
N PHE A 295 -27.96 4.64 -8.53
CA PHE A 295 -26.63 4.03 -8.51
C PHE A 295 -25.96 4.30 -7.15
N ALA A 296 -25.99 3.31 -6.26
CA ALA A 296 -25.46 3.41 -4.90
C ALA A 296 -23.92 3.49 -4.87
N GLU A 297 -23.26 2.93 -5.88
CA GLU A 297 -21.80 2.88 -6.03
C GLU A 297 -21.19 4.29 -6.09
N ALA A 298 -21.97 5.30 -6.55
CA ALA A 298 -21.55 6.70 -6.62
C ALA A 298 -21.52 7.42 -5.25
N VAL A 299 -22.04 6.80 -4.17
CA VAL A 299 -22.08 7.42 -2.84
C VAL A 299 -20.68 7.60 -2.25
N CYS A 300 -19.82 6.59 -2.37
CA CYS A 300 -18.46 6.64 -1.83
C CYS A 300 -17.64 7.77 -2.50
N PRO A 301 -17.58 7.88 -3.83
CA PRO A 301 -16.90 9.01 -4.49
C PRO A 301 -17.52 10.36 -4.16
N ALA A 302 -18.86 10.46 -4.09
CA ALA A 302 -19.50 11.70 -3.66
C ALA A 302 -19.07 12.12 -2.24
N PHE A 303 -18.95 11.17 -1.32
CA PHE A 303 -18.42 11.42 0.03
C PHE A 303 -16.97 11.90 -0.03
N SER A 304 -16.07 11.18 -0.70
CA SER A 304 -14.65 11.52 -0.79
C SER A 304 -14.43 12.93 -1.38
N LEU A 305 -15.13 13.26 -2.47
CA LEU A 305 -15.08 14.59 -3.08
C LEU A 305 -15.64 15.66 -2.13
N ALA A 306 -16.76 15.38 -1.46
CA ALA A 306 -17.35 16.28 -0.49
C ALA A 306 -16.47 16.48 0.74
N GLU A 307 -15.73 15.48 1.20
CA GLU A 307 -14.91 15.57 2.42
C GLU A 307 -13.58 16.26 2.13
N TYR A 308 -12.84 15.78 1.13
CA TYR A 308 -11.44 16.15 0.93
C TYR A 308 -11.22 17.25 -0.12
N HIS A 309 -12.15 17.48 -1.06
CA HIS A 309 -11.94 18.38 -2.20
C HIS A 309 -12.91 19.58 -2.27
N SER A 310 -13.90 19.63 -1.37
CA SER A 310 -15.04 20.56 -1.47
C SER A 310 -14.81 22.02 -1.04
N LYS A 311 -13.56 22.47 -0.90
CA LYS A 311 -13.24 23.80 -0.37
C LYS A 311 -13.97 24.94 -1.11
N ASN A 312 -14.25 24.77 -2.40
CA ASN A 312 -14.95 25.74 -3.24
C ASN A 312 -16.25 25.19 -3.86
N PHE A 313 -16.76 24.06 -3.37
CA PHE A 313 -17.94 23.43 -3.99
C PHE A 313 -19.22 24.19 -3.68
N GLN A 314 -20.15 24.15 -4.64
CA GLN A 314 -21.51 24.61 -4.49
C GLN A 314 -22.43 23.42 -4.26
N PHE A 315 -23.13 23.41 -3.13
CA PHE A 315 -24.05 22.32 -2.76
C PHE A 315 -25.50 22.59 -3.22
N SER A 316 -25.68 23.25 -4.38
CA SER A 316 -27.00 23.67 -4.86
C SER A 316 -27.93 22.50 -5.22
N LYS A 317 -27.36 21.36 -5.63
CA LYS A 317 -28.08 20.11 -5.93
C LYS A 317 -28.43 19.27 -4.70
N VAL A 318 -28.01 19.71 -3.51
CA VAL A 318 -28.16 19.01 -2.22
C VAL A 318 -29.33 19.62 -1.46
N ASP A 319 -30.49 18.97 -1.53
CA ASP A 319 -31.74 19.43 -0.93
C ASP A 319 -32.46 18.30 -0.17
N GLY A 320 -33.71 18.55 0.26
CA GLY A 320 -34.52 17.56 0.98
C GLY A 320 -34.93 16.38 0.10
N VAL A 321 -35.01 16.55 -1.22
CA VAL A 321 -35.27 15.46 -2.16
C VAL A 321 -34.04 14.56 -2.23
N PHE A 322 -32.85 15.14 -2.31
CA PHE A 322 -31.60 14.37 -2.24
C PHE A 322 -31.46 13.59 -0.93
N LEU A 323 -31.81 14.19 0.21
CA LEU A 323 -31.85 13.47 1.50
C LEU A 323 -32.76 12.24 1.46
N SER A 324 -33.89 12.30 0.76
CA SER A 324 -34.80 11.15 0.66
C SER A 324 -34.19 9.96 -0.09
N TYR A 325 -33.40 10.21 -1.14
CA TYR A 325 -32.66 9.14 -1.83
C TYR A 325 -31.66 8.45 -0.90
N LEU A 326 -30.85 9.23 -0.17
CA LEU A 326 -29.89 8.68 0.80
C LEU A 326 -30.58 7.91 1.93
N SER A 327 -31.76 8.38 2.37
CA SER A 327 -32.50 7.72 3.45
C SER A 327 -33.11 6.40 2.99
N ASN A 328 -33.65 6.35 1.76
CA ASN A 328 -34.14 5.11 1.16
C ASN A 328 -33.02 4.09 0.99
N MET A 329 -31.80 4.53 0.64
CA MET A 329 -30.63 3.63 0.56
C MET A 329 -30.28 2.99 1.91
N LEU A 330 -30.41 3.73 3.02
CA LEU A 330 -30.21 3.18 4.38
C LEU A 330 -31.30 2.18 4.81
N GLU A 331 -32.46 2.21 4.16
CA GLU A 331 -33.58 1.29 4.41
C GLU A 331 -33.52 0.05 3.49
N ASP A 332 -32.76 0.10 2.39
CA ASP A 332 -32.61 -1.03 1.47
C ASP A 332 -31.64 -2.07 2.04
N ASP A 333 -32.18 -3.26 2.34
CA ASP A 333 -31.42 -4.38 2.87
C ASP A 333 -30.37 -4.92 1.87
N ASN A 334 -30.52 -4.66 0.57
CA ASN A 334 -29.57 -5.09 -0.45
C ASN A 334 -28.32 -4.18 -0.52
N LEU A 335 -28.38 -2.98 0.07
CA LEU A 335 -27.31 -1.97 0.01
C LEU A 335 -26.52 -1.85 1.33
N LYS A 336 -26.58 -2.85 2.21
CA LYS A 336 -25.96 -2.80 3.55
C LYS A 336 -24.47 -2.44 3.54
N GLN A 337 -23.73 -2.91 2.54
CA GLN A 337 -22.29 -2.63 2.42
C GLN A 337 -22.00 -1.15 2.12
N ASP A 338 -22.94 -0.44 1.50
CA ASP A 338 -22.81 0.98 1.15
C ASP A 338 -23.31 1.92 2.26
N HIS A 339 -24.01 1.40 3.28
CA HIS A 339 -24.59 2.22 4.35
C HIS A 339 -23.55 3.08 5.06
N LYS A 340 -22.31 2.59 5.20
CA LYS A 340 -21.21 3.37 5.80
C LYS A 340 -20.93 4.65 5.01
N TRP A 341 -20.88 4.55 3.69
CA TRP A 341 -20.61 5.68 2.80
C TRP A 341 -21.79 6.65 2.79
N VAL A 342 -23.01 6.13 2.84
CA VAL A 342 -24.22 6.96 2.95
C VAL A 342 -24.20 7.77 4.26
N ILE A 343 -23.88 7.13 5.40
CA ILE A 343 -23.78 7.80 6.71
C ILE A 343 -22.74 8.92 6.67
N ASN A 344 -21.55 8.62 6.13
CA ASN A 344 -20.45 9.57 6.03
C ASN A 344 -20.79 10.74 5.10
N LEU A 345 -21.43 10.48 3.96
CA LEU A 345 -21.91 11.53 3.06
C LEU A 345 -22.95 12.44 3.75
N ILE A 346 -23.94 11.87 4.45
CA ILE A 346 -24.93 12.67 5.20
C ILE A 346 -24.24 13.50 6.28
N TYR A 347 -23.27 12.93 7.00
CA TYR A 347 -22.48 13.65 8.01
C TYR A 347 -21.75 14.85 7.40
N THR A 348 -20.94 14.61 6.36
CA THR A 348 -20.16 15.65 5.67
C THR A 348 -21.06 16.75 5.09
N LEU A 349 -22.14 16.38 4.40
CA LEU A 349 -23.09 17.34 3.84
C LEU A 349 -23.83 18.13 4.94
N TYR A 350 -24.13 17.52 6.08
CA TYR A 350 -24.73 18.22 7.22
C TYR A 350 -23.79 19.31 7.77
N GLN A 351 -22.47 19.06 7.81
CA GLN A 351 -21.51 20.07 8.26
C GLN A 351 -21.32 21.19 7.22
N LYS A 352 -21.30 20.84 5.92
CA LYS A 352 -20.92 21.76 4.84
C LYS A 352 -22.09 22.51 4.18
N CYS A 353 -23.31 21.98 4.24
CA CYS A 353 -24.50 22.57 3.61
C CYS A 353 -25.59 22.93 4.65
N PRO A 354 -25.73 24.22 5.03
CA PRO A 354 -26.72 24.65 6.02
C PRO A 354 -28.18 24.34 5.65
N GLN A 355 -28.51 24.31 4.36
CA GLN A 355 -29.85 23.95 3.90
C GLN A 355 -30.12 22.47 4.15
N PHE A 356 -29.21 21.59 3.73
CA PHE A 356 -29.28 20.15 4.00
C PHE A 356 -29.39 19.85 5.50
N ALA A 357 -28.61 20.58 6.32
CA ALA A 357 -28.69 20.46 7.78
C ALA A 357 -30.07 20.80 8.37
N LYS A 358 -30.85 21.70 7.74
CA LYS A 358 -32.25 21.96 8.15
C LYS A 358 -33.15 20.78 7.81
N GLU A 359 -32.97 20.19 6.64
CA GLU A 359 -33.78 19.05 6.17
C GLU A 359 -33.57 17.81 7.06
N VAL A 360 -32.31 17.50 7.43
CA VAL A 360 -32.00 16.40 8.37
C VAL A 360 -32.69 16.62 9.72
N ARG A 361 -32.64 17.85 10.26
CA ARG A 361 -33.31 18.17 11.55
C ARG A 361 -34.83 18.09 11.45
N ALA A 362 -35.42 18.47 10.32
CA ALA A 362 -36.85 18.37 10.10
C ALA A 362 -37.30 16.91 10.02
N SER A 363 -36.51 16.08 9.32
CA SER A 363 -36.82 14.67 9.05
C SER A 363 -36.65 13.75 10.26
N LEU A 364 -35.82 14.13 11.26
CA LEU A 364 -35.59 13.35 12.49
C LEU A 364 -36.86 12.93 13.25
N LYS A 365 -37.94 13.71 13.18
CA LYS A 365 -39.18 13.37 13.89
C LYS A 365 -39.90 12.16 13.29
N CYS A 366 -39.72 11.94 12.00
CA CYS A 366 -40.42 10.91 11.24
C CYS A 366 -39.52 9.71 10.89
N SER A 367 -38.21 9.80 11.16
CA SER A 367 -37.26 8.71 10.96
C SER A 367 -37.27 7.69 12.11
N ASP A 368 -37.05 6.43 11.79
CA ASP A 368 -36.80 5.31 12.70
C ASP A 368 -35.53 4.52 12.32
N GLY A 369 -35.23 3.44 13.06
CA GLY A 369 -34.14 2.51 12.75
C GLY A 369 -32.77 3.17 12.49
N ILE A 370 -32.10 2.70 11.43
CA ILE A 370 -30.77 3.16 10.99
C ILE A 370 -30.84 4.63 10.55
N VAL A 371 -31.88 5.05 9.81
CA VAL A 371 -32.03 6.45 9.37
C VAL A 371 -32.06 7.39 10.57
N ARG A 372 -32.84 7.05 11.61
CA ARG A 372 -32.88 7.81 12.86
C ARG A 372 -31.53 7.82 13.56
N LEU A 373 -30.84 6.68 13.63
CA LEU A 373 -29.53 6.57 14.25
C LEU A 373 -28.54 7.52 13.55
N THR A 374 -28.49 7.49 12.22
CA THR A 374 -27.68 8.38 11.36
C THR A 374 -28.01 9.85 11.60
N TYR A 375 -29.28 10.23 11.64
CA TYR A 375 -29.65 11.63 11.89
C TYR A 375 -29.28 12.09 13.32
N LEU A 376 -29.43 11.21 14.32
CA LEU A 376 -29.02 11.52 15.69
C LEU A 376 -27.50 11.70 15.80
N TYR A 377 -26.74 10.86 15.09
CA TYR A 377 -25.29 10.94 14.97
C TYR A 377 -24.87 12.28 14.35
N THR A 378 -25.37 12.57 13.13
CA THR A 378 -24.99 13.75 12.35
C THR A 378 -25.35 15.07 13.04
N ILE A 379 -26.48 15.14 13.76
CA ILE A 379 -26.86 16.34 14.52
C ILE A 379 -25.93 16.57 15.74
N GLY A 380 -25.36 15.52 16.32
CA GLY A 380 -24.29 15.62 17.31
C GLY A 380 -24.71 16.23 18.66
N LYS A 381 -24.06 17.35 19.06
CA LYS A 381 -24.00 17.89 20.45
C LYS A 381 -25.32 17.90 21.24
N ASN A 382 -26.47 18.14 20.59
CA ASN A 382 -27.78 18.20 21.25
C ASN A 382 -28.54 16.85 21.28
N ARG A 383 -27.98 15.80 20.69
CA ARG A 383 -28.60 14.48 20.50
C ARG A 383 -27.74 13.32 20.99
N LYS A 384 -26.53 13.57 21.51
CA LYS A 384 -25.61 12.54 22.02
C LYS A 384 -26.28 11.45 22.87
N LYS A 385 -27.11 11.82 23.86
CA LYS A 385 -27.80 10.86 24.73
C LYS A 385 -28.78 9.96 23.96
N SER A 386 -29.55 10.55 23.03
CA SER A 386 -30.52 9.82 22.21
C SER A 386 -29.83 8.92 21.19
N PHE A 387 -28.76 9.41 20.55
CA PHE A 387 -27.90 8.61 19.68
C PHE A 387 -27.36 7.39 20.44
N ARG A 388 -26.68 7.62 21.58
CA ARG A 388 -26.11 6.58 22.43
C ARG A 388 -27.14 5.52 22.84
N SER A 389 -28.32 5.96 23.28
CA SER A 389 -29.38 5.05 23.71
C SER A 389 -29.82 4.14 22.56
N LEU A 390 -30.02 4.69 21.37
CA LEU A 390 -30.45 3.93 20.21
C LEU A 390 -29.33 3.02 19.69
N TYR A 391 -28.10 3.51 19.61
CA TYR A 391 -26.92 2.72 19.25
C TYR A 391 -26.75 1.52 20.19
N GLY A 392 -26.74 1.77 21.50
CA GLY A 392 -26.58 0.72 22.50
C GLY A 392 -27.71 -0.31 22.49
N GLU A 393 -28.96 0.13 22.31
CA GLU A 393 -30.10 -0.78 22.15
C GLU A 393 -29.95 -1.65 20.90
N MET A 394 -29.65 -1.03 19.74
CA MET A 394 -29.49 -1.75 18.49
C MET A 394 -28.31 -2.72 18.53
N LEU A 395 -27.18 -2.31 19.11
CA LEU A 395 -26.01 -3.16 19.29
C LEU A 395 -26.32 -4.35 20.22
N TYR A 396 -26.94 -4.09 21.38
CA TYR A 396 -27.26 -5.12 22.37
C TYR A 396 -28.22 -6.18 21.84
N PHE A 397 -29.24 -5.78 21.06
CA PHE A 397 -30.23 -6.68 20.46
C PHE A 397 -29.84 -7.20 19.07
N ASN A 398 -28.59 -6.98 18.62
CA ASN A 398 -28.09 -7.40 17.31
C ASN A 398 -28.95 -6.90 16.13
N LYS A 399 -29.50 -5.67 16.26
CA LYS A 399 -30.25 -4.95 15.22
C LYS A 399 -29.38 -3.96 14.44
N LEU A 400 -28.19 -3.64 14.95
CA LEU A 400 -27.21 -2.84 14.23
C LEU A 400 -26.46 -3.76 13.25
N PRO A 401 -26.47 -3.49 11.93
CA PRO A 401 -25.65 -4.23 10.98
C PRO A 401 -24.18 -4.21 11.38
N PHE A 402 -23.49 -5.32 11.13
CA PHE A 402 -22.09 -5.52 11.52
C PHE A 402 -21.19 -4.40 11.00
N ASP A 403 -21.29 -4.09 9.71
CA ASP A 403 -20.49 -3.06 9.02
C ASP A 403 -20.74 -1.62 9.52
N LEU A 404 -21.78 -1.41 10.35
CA LEU A 404 -22.11 -0.10 10.92
C LEU A 404 -21.59 0.11 12.34
N ILE A 405 -21.01 -0.92 12.96
CA ILE A 405 -20.50 -0.84 14.34
C ILE A 405 -19.33 0.14 14.43
N GLY A 406 -18.42 0.11 13.44
CA GLY A 406 -17.24 0.97 13.38
C GLY A 406 -17.44 2.37 12.77
N VAL A 407 -18.64 2.70 12.26
CA VAL A 407 -18.82 3.87 11.35
C VAL A 407 -18.98 5.20 12.09
N PHE A 408 -19.34 5.19 13.37
CA PHE A 408 -19.72 6.39 14.12
C PHE A 408 -18.53 7.03 14.83
N ASP A 409 -17.48 7.23 14.06
CA ASP A 409 -16.13 7.51 14.50
C ASP A 409 -15.93 8.96 14.99
N GLU A 410 -16.78 9.90 14.58
CA GLU A 410 -16.78 11.30 15.06
C GLU A 410 -17.42 11.46 16.45
N PHE A 411 -18.02 10.40 16.97
CA PHE A 411 -18.57 10.40 18.32
C PHE A 411 -17.45 10.15 19.35
N ASP A 412 -17.42 10.96 20.40
CA ASP A 412 -16.49 10.74 21.52
C ASP A 412 -16.97 9.56 22.39
N TRP A 413 -16.30 8.42 22.22
CA TRP A 413 -16.63 7.17 22.89
C TRP A 413 -15.96 6.98 24.26
N ALA A 414 -15.04 7.86 24.68
CA ALA A 414 -14.15 7.61 25.82
C ALA A 414 -14.89 7.25 27.12
N GLU A 415 -15.99 7.93 27.44
CA GLU A 415 -16.79 7.67 28.65
C GLU A 415 -17.63 6.38 28.59
N TYR A 416 -17.80 5.79 27.41
CA TYR A 416 -18.76 4.70 27.14
C TYR A 416 -18.11 3.41 26.64
N ALA A 417 -16.90 3.50 26.11
CA ALA A 417 -16.16 2.39 25.50
C ALA A 417 -16.11 1.18 26.43
N ASP A 418 -15.76 1.35 27.71
CA ASP A 418 -15.71 0.28 28.70
C ASP A 418 -17.00 -0.56 28.77
N ASN A 419 -18.17 0.10 28.77
CA ASN A 419 -19.45 -0.60 28.85
C ASN A 419 -19.79 -1.35 27.56
N ILE A 420 -19.43 -0.78 26.42
CA ILE A 420 -19.66 -1.40 25.11
C ILE A 420 -18.76 -2.61 24.96
N ILE A 421 -17.46 -2.45 25.23
CA ILE A 421 -16.46 -3.52 25.19
C ILE A 421 -16.86 -4.64 26.15
N ALA A 422 -17.18 -4.31 27.41
CA ALA A 422 -17.60 -5.31 28.39
C ALA A 422 -18.83 -6.11 27.94
N ASN A 423 -19.85 -5.44 27.37
CA ASN A 423 -21.07 -6.08 26.86
C ASN A 423 -20.78 -6.98 25.66
N LEU A 424 -19.97 -6.54 24.70
CA LEU A 424 -19.62 -7.36 23.54
C LEU A 424 -18.82 -8.60 23.94
N LEU A 425 -17.93 -8.47 24.92
CA LEU A 425 -17.21 -9.58 25.52
C LEU A 425 -18.15 -10.54 26.27
N ASP A 426 -19.12 -10.06 27.03
CA ASP A 426 -20.13 -10.91 27.70
C ASP A 426 -20.99 -11.70 26.71
N GLN A 427 -21.24 -11.12 25.53
CA GLN A 427 -21.98 -11.77 24.45
C GLN A 427 -21.10 -12.66 23.56
N GLN A 428 -19.79 -12.76 23.83
CA GLN A 428 -18.80 -13.48 23.01
C GLN A 428 -18.78 -13.02 21.53
N ARG A 429 -18.96 -11.73 21.29
CA ARG A 429 -19.01 -11.14 19.93
C ARG A 429 -17.68 -10.48 19.58
N LEU A 430 -16.65 -11.29 19.36
CA LEU A 430 -15.28 -10.80 19.09
C LEU A 430 -15.20 -9.94 17.83
N GLY A 431 -15.79 -10.36 16.71
CA GLY A 431 -15.78 -9.56 15.47
C GLY A 431 -16.47 -8.20 15.63
N ALA A 432 -17.60 -8.15 16.35
CA ALA A 432 -18.27 -6.88 16.63
C ALA A 432 -17.43 -5.97 17.53
N LEU A 433 -16.66 -6.55 18.45
CA LEU A 433 -15.70 -5.82 19.27
C LEU A 433 -14.56 -5.27 18.41
N ALA A 434 -14.01 -6.09 17.50
CA ALA A 434 -12.97 -5.68 16.57
C ALA A 434 -13.42 -4.50 15.70
N GLU A 435 -14.61 -4.58 15.09
CA GLU A 435 -15.22 -3.45 14.35
C GLU A 435 -15.37 -2.19 15.21
N PHE A 436 -15.82 -2.36 16.46
CA PHE A 436 -16.03 -1.23 17.35
C PHE A 436 -14.71 -0.53 17.70
N VAL A 437 -13.69 -1.29 18.13
CA VAL A 437 -12.41 -0.69 18.51
C VAL A 437 -11.69 -0.13 17.30
N ASP A 438 -11.73 -0.80 16.16
CA ASP A 438 -11.00 -0.35 14.97
C ASP A 438 -11.59 0.92 14.37
N GLY A 439 -12.90 0.95 14.13
CA GLY A 439 -13.54 2.10 13.50
C GLY A 439 -13.70 3.30 14.45
N ASN A 440 -13.90 3.08 15.75
CA ASN A 440 -14.25 4.16 16.67
C ASN A 440 -13.14 4.57 17.64
N LEU A 441 -12.12 3.74 17.86
CA LEU A 441 -11.05 4.00 18.84
C LEU A 441 -9.66 4.01 18.19
N ASN A 442 -9.33 3.06 17.31
CA ASN A 442 -8.03 3.02 16.64
C ASN A 442 -7.84 4.27 15.76
N ASN A 443 -6.61 4.79 15.70
CA ASN A 443 -6.20 5.88 14.81
C ASN A 443 -6.82 7.27 15.09
N LYS A 444 -7.30 7.54 16.30
CA LYS A 444 -7.78 8.88 16.68
C LYS A 444 -7.01 9.49 17.84
N ASP A 445 -6.95 10.83 17.86
CA ASP A 445 -6.55 11.66 19.02
C ASP A 445 -7.58 11.58 20.18
N ILE A 446 -8.32 10.47 20.30
CA ILE A 446 -9.23 10.21 21.41
C ILE A 446 -8.38 9.66 22.55
N LEU A 447 -8.31 10.38 23.67
CA LEU A 447 -7.70 9.87 24.90
C LEU A 447 -8.67 8.90 25.57
N TYR A 448 -8.37 7.61 25.47
CA TYR A 448 -9.10 6.55 26.16
C TYR A 448 -8.13 5.62 26.89
N GLU A 449 -8.42 5.29 28.14
CA GLU A 449 -7.67 4.30 28.92
C GLU A 449 -8.66 3.25 29.43
N PRO A 450 -8.57 1.99 28.97
CA PRO A 450 -9.50 0.96 29.39
C PRO A 450 -9.32 0.66 30.88
N SER A 451 -10.41 0.45 31.62
CA SER A 451 -10.27 0.00 33.01
C SER A 451 -9.57 -1.36 33.08
N LEU A 452 -8.83 -1.59 34.17
CA LEU A 452 -8.12 -2.86 34.40
C LEU A 452 -9.05 -4.09 34.26
N SER A 453 -10.31 -3.97 34.70
CA SER A 453 -11.31 -5.03 34.57
C SER A 453 -11.65 -5.33 33.10
N VAL A 454 -11.81 -4.29 32.28
CA VAL A 454 -12.08 -4.44 30.86
C VAL A 454 -10.87 -5.02 30.14
N PHE A 455 -9.67 -4.53 30.47
CA PHE A 455 -8.41 -5.04 29.92
C PHE A 455 -8.20 -6.53 30.21
N ILE A 456 -8.30 -6.96 31.47
CA ILE A 456 -8.13 -8.38 31.83
C ILE A 456 -9.15 -9.26 31.10
N LYS A 457 -10.41 -8.80 31.03
CA LYS A 457 -11.47 -9.52 30.32
C LYS A 457 -11.20 -9.60 28.83
N LEU A 458 -10.76 -8.50 28.21
CA LEU A 458 -10.38 -8.41 26.81
C LEU A 458 -9.32 -9.47 26.49
N ILE A 459 -8.19 -9.43 27.19
CA ILE A 459 -7.08 -10.37 26.98
C ILE A 459 -7.55 -11.82 27.16
N SER A 460 -8.30 -12.10 28.22
CA SER A 460 -8.77 -13.46 28.51
C SER A 460 -9.68 -14.01 27.39
N ASN A 461 -10.57 -13.18 26.84
CA ASN A 461 -11.47 -13.59 25.77
C ASN A 461 -10.74 -13.76 24.45
N VAL A 462 -9.85 -12.82 24.09
CA VAL A 462 -9.08 -12.85 22.84
C VAL A 462 -8.19 -14.09 22.77
N ILE A 463 -7.58 -14.48 23.89
CA ILE A 463 -6.75 -15.69 23.96
C ILE A 463 -7.60 -16.96 23.91
N SER A 464 -8.81 -16.94 24.49
CA SER A 464 -9.68 -18.12 24.53
C SER A 464 -10.33 -18.49 23.18
N VAL A 465 -10.28 -17.58 22.21
CA VAL A 465 -10.75 -17.87 20.85
C VAL A 465 -9.62 -18.54 20.08
N ASP A 466 -9.73 -19.85 19.92
CA ASP A 466 -8.83 -20.64 19.09
C ASP A 466 -8.93 -20.16 17.63
N SER A 467 -7.79 -20.08 16.94
CA SER A 467 -7.73 -19.85 15.49
C SER A 467 -8.33 -21.01 14.67
N PHE A 468 -8.68 -22.14 15.31
CA PHE A 468 -9.27 -23.33 14.70
C PHE A 468 -10.82 -23.28 14.65
N THR A 469 -11.39 -22.13 14.30
CA THR A 469 -12.82 -22.03 13.95
C THR A 469 -13.02 -22.20 12.45
N ASP A 470 -14.25 -22.39 11.99
CA ASP A 470 -14.59 -22.56 10.56
C ASP A 470 -14.26 -21.32 9.69
N ARG A 471 -13.74 -20.22 10.27
CA ARG A 471 -13.29 -18.98 9.61
C ARG A 471 -12.02 -18.43 10.27
N PRO A 472 -10.85 -19.05 10.05
CA PRO A 472 -9.60 -18.67 10.70
C PRO A 472 -9.13 -17.24 10.34
N ASP A 473 -9.30 -16.83 9.08
CA ASP A 473 -8.83 -15.53 8.57
C ASP A 473 -9.54 -14.35 9.26
N ASP A 474 -10.85 -14.48 9.51
CA ASP A 474 -11.64 -13.47 10.24
C ASP A 474 -11.12 -13.28 11.69
N VAL A 475 -10.69 -14.37 12.34
CA VAL A 475 -10.22 -14.34 13.74
C VAL A 475 -8.84 -13.74 13.88
N ALA A 476 -7.91 -14.04 12.97
CA ALA A 476 -6.58 -13.43 12.96
C ALA A 476 -6.69 -11.92 12.73
N TYR A 477 -7.54 -11.49 11.80
CA TYR A 477 -7.80 -10.07 11.54
C TYR A 477 -8.51 -9.36 12.71
N ASP A 478 -9.43 -10.04 13.41
CA ASP A 478 -10.01 -9.50 14.64
C ASP A 478 -8.96 -9.31 15.74
N LYS A 479 -8.06 -10.29 15.93
CA LYS A 479 -6.94 -10.22 16.88
C LYS A 479 -5.98 -9.08 16.53
N TYR A 480 -5.70 -8.90 15.24
CA TYR A 480 -4.92 -7.78 14.71
C TYR A 480 -5.50 -6.43 15.14
N ARG A 481 -6.78 -6.19 14.87
CA ARG A 481 -7.46 -4.92 15.16
C ARG A 481 -7.51 -4.62 16.66
N ILE A 482 -7.76 -5.64 17.47
CA ILE A 482 -7.76 -5.54 18.94
C ILE A 482 -6.33 -5.34 19.47
N GLY A 483 -5.33 -5.97 18.86
CA GLY A 483 -3.93 -5.82 19.23
C GLY A 483 -3.42 -4.40 18.99
N MET A 484 -3.78 -3.79 17.85
CA MET A 484 -3.52 -2.37 17.55
C MET A 484 -4.12 -1.46 18.63
N PHE A 485 -5.38 -1.70 18.99
CA PHE A 485 -6.07 -0.97 20.05
C PHE A 485 -5.29 -1.03 21.38
N ILE A 486 -4.86 -2.22 21.78
CA ILE A 486 -4.09 -2.42 23.02
C ILE A 486 -2.75 -1.69 22.97
N ALA A 487 -2.02 -1.78 21.84
CA ALA A 487 -0.72 -1.15 21.68
C ALA A 487 -0.78 0.38 21.74
N GLN A 488 -1.86 0.99 21.22
CA GLN A 488 -2.04 2.44 21.18
C GLN A 488 -2.37 3.03 22.57
N TYR A 489 -3.19 2.34 23.37
CA TYR A 489 -3.84 2.93 24.55
C TYR A 489 -3.25 2.53 25.90
N LEU A 490 -2.33 1.58 25.93
CA LEU A 490 -1.69 1.13 27.16
C LEU A 490 -0.22 1.52 27.22
N ARG A 491 0.23 1.88 28.42
CA ARG A 491 1.62 2.26 28.62
C ARG A 491 2.52 1.05 28.43
N LYS A 492 3.66 1.29 27.79
CA LYS A 492 4.65 0.27 27.49
C LYS A 492 5.07 -0.57 28.69
N ASP A 493 5.34 0.08 29.82
CA ASP A 493 5.78 -0.62 31.03
C ASP A 493 4.70 -1.55 31.60
N ASP A 494 3.42 -1.16 31.48
CA ASP A 494 2.29 -1.98 31.94
C ASP A 494 2.10 -3.20 31.03
N LEU A 495 2.23 -3.02 29.70
CA LEU A 495 2.15 -4.12 28.73
C LEU A 495 3.31 -5.12 28.91
N LEU A 496 4.53 -4.64 29.11
CA LEU A 496 5.69 -5.50 29.37
C LEU A 496 5.56 -6.24 30.70
N ALA A 497 5.14 -5.55 31.76
CA ALA A 497 4.90 -6.17 33.06
C ALA A 497 3.86 -7.29 32.97
N PHE A 498 2.79 -7.08 32.20
CA PHE A 498 1.81 -8.12 31.92
C PHE A 498 2.44 -9.28 31.13
N TYR A 499 3.11 -8.99 30.01
CA TYR A 499 3.76 -9.97 29.13
C TYR A 499 4.68 -10.93 29.89
N HIS A 500 5.53 -10.41 30.79
CA HIS A 500 6.48 -11.21 31.58
C HIS A 500 5.82 -12.20 32.56
N THR A 501 4.57 -11.96 32.93
CA THR A 501 3.82 -12.82 33.86
C THR A 501 2.74 -13.64 33.17
N ALA A 502 2.53 -13.42 31.86
CA ALA A 502 1.49 -14.06 31.10
C ALA A 502 1.85 -15.51 30.73
N ASN A 503 0.84 -16.31 30.38
CA ASN A 503 1.04 -17.65 29.85
C ASN A 503 1.56 -17.60 28.39
N LYS A 504 1.94 -18.75 27.84
CA LYS A 504 2.52 -18.83 26.50
C LYS A 504 1.55 -18.35 25.42
N GLU A 505 0.27 -18.66 25.58
CA GLU A 505 -0.78 -18.27 24.62
C GLU A 505 -0.96 -16.75 24.57
N ALA A 506 -0.97 -16.08 25.74
CA ALA A 506 -0.94 -14.64 25.82
C ALA A 506 0.33 -14.08 25.20
N GLN A 507 1.51 -14.63 25.53
CA GLN A 507 2.77 -14.16 24.96
C GLN A 507 2.78 -14.25 23.43
N CYS A 508 2.21 -15.31 22.83
CA CYS A 508 2.03 -15.39 21.38
C CYS A 508 1.16 -14.24 20.84
N PHE A 509 0.00 -13.99 21.45
CA PHE A 509 -0.87 -12.88 21.05
C PHE A 509 -0.14 -11.54 21.13
N PHE A 510 0.60 -11.28 22.21
CA PHE A 510 1.36 -10.04 22.38
C PHE A 510 2.47 -9.91 21.34
N ASN A 511 3.20 -10.98 21.03
CA ASN A 511 4.31 -10.95 20.09
C ASN A 511 3.86 -10.64 18.65
N LEU A 512 2.70 -11.15 18.24
CA LEU A 512 2.16 -10.99 16.88
C LEU A 512 1.32 -9.72 16.71
N TYR A 513 0.50 -9.40 17.72
CA TYR A 513 -0.58 -8.42 17.55
C TYR A 513 -0.40 -7.13 18.36
N VAL A 514 0.49 -7.09 19.37
CA VAL A 514 0.62 -5.94 20.28
C VAL A 514 2.02 -5.32 20.25
N LEU A 515 3.03 -6.07 20.70
CA LEU A 515 4.37 -5.55 20.98
C LEU A 515 5.12 -5.14 19.70
N ASN A 516 4.89 -5.84 18.59
CA ASN A 516 5.51 -5.53 17.31
C ASN A 516 5.15 -4.11 16.79
N ARG A 517 4.08 -3.50 17.31
CA ARG A 517 3.58 -2.16 16.97
C ARG A 517 4.10 -1.06 17.90
N MET A 518 4.85 -1.43 18.93
CA MET A 518 5.36 -0.48 19.91
C MET A 518 6.73 0.04 19.52
N GLU A 519 6.89 1.35 19.62
CA GLU A 519 8.17 2.01 19.42
C GLU A 519 9.17 1.72 20.57
N ASP A 520 10.46 1.85 20.27
CA ASP A 520 11.57 1.73 21.21
C ASP A 520 11.73 0.38 21.92
N LEU A 521 11.13 -0.71 21.42
CA LEU A 521 11.44 -2.05 21.93
C LEU A 521 12.79 -2.54 21.40
N THR A 522 13.52 -3.22 22.26
CA THR A 522 14.82 -3.83 21.96
C THR A 522 14.89 -5.22 22.58
N LEU A 523 15.87 -6.03 22.17
CA LEU A 523 16.12 -7.34 22.78
C LEU A 523 16.30 -7.27 24.32
N LYS A 524 16.75 -6.13 24.86
CA LYS A 524 16.96 -5.93 26.31
C LYS A 524 15.66 -5.91 27.11
N ASN A 525 14.52 -5.73 26.45
CA ASN A 525 13.20 -5.78 27.07
C ASN A 525 12.75 -7.22 27.36
N PHE A 526 13.49 -8.24 26.91
CA PHE A 526 13.10 -9.64 26.99
C PHE A 526 14.17 -10.50 27.65
N THR A 527 13.73 -11.53 28.36
CA THR A 527 14.60 -12.53 28.95
C THR A 527 15.09 -13.54 27.90
N PRO A 528 16.22 -14.25 28.13
CA PRO A 528 16.70 -15.28 27.20
C PRO A 528 15.68 -16.40 26.93
N LEU A 529 14.84 -16.74 27.92
CA LEU A 529 13.78 -17.74 27.76
C LEU A 529 12.66 -17.25 26.85
N GLU A 530 12.28 -15.98 26.96
CA GLU A 530 11.27 -15.37 26.09
C GLU A 530 11.79 -15.24 24.65
N LEU A 531 13.06 -14.86 24.46
CA LEU A 531 13.69 -14.84 23.13
C LEU A 531 13.77 -16.23 22.51
N ALA A 532 14.15 -17.26 23.29
CA ALA A 532 14.14 -18.64 22.83
C ALA A 532 12.72 -19.10 22.44
N PHE A 533 11.71 -18.70 23.22
CA PHE A 533 10.31 -18.98 22.90
C PHE A 533 9.87 -18.30 21.59
N MET A 534 10.24 -17.03 21.37
CA MET A 534 9.96 -16.33 20.11
C MET A 534 10.59 -17.06 18.91
N ILE A 535 11.84 -17.52 19.04
CA ILE A 535 12.54 -18.28 18.00
C ILE A 535 11.82 -19.59 17.70
N GLU A 536 11.43 -20.36 18.72
CA GLU A 536 10.70 -21.62 18.52
C GLU A 536 9.37 -21.40 17.82
N ASN A 537 8.68 -20.29 18.10
CA ASN A 537 7.42 -19.99 17.44
C ASN A 537 7.58 -19.68 15.93
N LEU A 538 8.75 -19.22 15.48
CA LEU A 538 9.01 -19.03 14.04
C LEU A 538 8.88 -20.33 13.23
N ARG A 539 8.96 -21.50 13.88
CA ARG A 539 8.80 -22.81 13.23
C ARG A 539 7.35 -23.15 12.95
N VAL A 540 6.40 -22.47 13.60
CA VAL A 540 4.98 -22.81 13.56
C VAL A 540 4.11 -21.69 13.00
N TYR A 541 4.56 -20.43 13.05
CA TYR A 541 3.81 -19.31 12.45
C TYR A 541 3.61 -19.51 10.96
N ARG A 542 2.35 -19.53 10.54
CA ARG A 542 1.96 -19.63 9.14
C ARG A 542 1.43 -18.30 8.65
N TYR A 543 1.86 -17.94 7.45
CA TYR A 543 1.35 -16.75 6.78
C TYR A 543 -0.11 -16.96 6.37
N VAL A 544 -0.90 -15.88 6.31
CA VAL A 544 -2.36 -15.89 6.14
C VAL A 544 -3.12 -16.39 7.39
N GLU A 545 -2.65 -17.44 8.05
CA GLU A 545 -3.29 -18.00 9.27
C GLU A 545 -2.94 -17.24 10.56
N ASP A 546 -1.67 -16.83 10.73
CA ASP A 546 -1.15 -16.22 11.98
C ASP A 546 -0.52 -14.83 11.80
N VAL A 547 -0.06 -14.54 10.58
CA VAL A 547 0.69 -13.32 10.22
C VAL A 547 0.12 -12.79 8.92
N SER A 548 -0.42 -11.58 8.97
CA SER A 548 -1.02 -10.85 7.84
C SER A 548 -0.02 -9.93 7.15
N PHE A 549 0.98 -9.40 7.87
CA PHE A 549 1.96 -8.46 7.33
C PHE A 549 3.39 -8.72 7.83
N ASP A 550 4.39 -8.30 7.05
CA ASP A 550 5.80 -8.66 7.25
C ASP A 550 6.46 -7.92 8.42
N ASP A 551 5.85 -6.82 8.88
CA ASP A 551 6.23 -6.06 10.07
C ASP A 551 5.62 -6.61 11.38
N GLU A 552 4.89 -7.72 11.30
CA GLU A 552 4.20 -8.30 12.45
C GLU A 552 5.06 -9.21 13.32
N ILE A 553 6.17 -9.69 12.77
CA ILE A 553 7.11 -10.47 13.57
C ILE A 553 7.95 -9.52 14.41
N LEU A 554 7.70 -9.46 15.71
CA LEU A 554 8.42 -8.60 16.67
C LEU A 554 9.95 -8.64 16.49
N LEU A 555 10.53 -9.82 16.21
CA LEU A 555 11.98 -9.98 16.00
C LEU A 555 12.51 -9.16 14.80
N ALA A 556 11.73 -8.94 13.76
CA ALA A 556 12.09 -8.06 12.64
C ALA A 556 12.27 -6.60 13.08
N ASN A 557 11.64 -6.21 14.19
CA ASN A 557 11.64 -4.84 14.70
C ASN A 557 12.69 -4.62 15.79
N ILE A 558 13.01 -5.65 16.58
CA ILE A 558 13.87 -5.50 17.78
C ILE A 558 15.28 -6.08 17.63
N ALA A 559 15.52 -6.96 16.63
CA ALA A 559 16.80 -7.64 16.48
C ALA A 559 17.93 -6.69 16.10
N ASP A 560 19.06 -6.79 16.81
CA ASP A 560 20.30 -6.10 16.46
C ASP A 560 21.21 -6.95 15.56
N LYS A 561 22.30 -6.34 15.07
CA LYS A 561 23.26 -7.00 14.17
C LYS A 561 23.88 -8.26 14.74
N GLU A 562 24.15 -8.27 16.05
CA GLU A 562 24.77 -9.41 16.72
C GLU A 562 23.78 -10.58 16.78
N PHE A 563 22.53 -10.33 17.17
CA PHE A 563 21.49 -11.35 17.19
C PHE A 563 21.19 -11.91 15.80
N ILE A 564 21.13 -11.04 14.78
CA ILE A 564 20.94 -11.46 13.39
C ILE A 564 22.03 -12.44 12.95
N THR A 565 23.29 -12.06 13.12
CA THR A 565 24.44 -12.83 12.62
C THR A 565 24.71 -14.09 13.43
N SER A 566 24.58 -14.03 14.75
CA SER A 566 24.89 -15.15 15.65
C SER A 566 23.75 -16.14 15.84
N THR A 567 22.50 -15.70 15.66
CA THR A 567 21.31 -16.50 16.00
C THR A 567 20.41 -16.72 14.79
N LEU A 568 19.95 -15.67 14.10
CA LEU A 568 18.97 -15.82 13.02
C LEU A 568 19.56 -16.40 11.73
N MET A 569 20.72 -15.92 11.28
CA MET A 569 21.37 -16.43 10.07
C MET A 569 21.66 -17.94 10.12
N PRO A 570 22.17 -18.51 11.23
CA PRO A 570 22.31 -19.96 11.36
C PRO A 570 21.01 -20.74 11.19
N LEU A 571 19.88 -20.20 11.65
CA LEU A 571 18.57 -20.85 11.53
C LEU A 571 18.10 -20.95 10.07
N PHE A 572 18.55 -20.05 9.21
CA PHE A 572 18.25 -20.08 7.78
C PHE A 572 18.81 -21.33 7.08
N ALA A 573 19.84 -21.97 7.65
CA ALA A 573 20.43 -23.20 7.12
C ALA A 573 19.70 -24.48 7.57
N GLU A 574 18.71 -24.39 8.46
CA GLU A 574 17.95 -25.55 8.92
C GLU A 574 16.94 -26.02 7.88
N ASP A 575 16.70 -27.33 7.80
CA ASP A 575 15.72 -27.94 6.89
C ASP A 575 14.29 -27.82 7.45
N ASN A 576 13.78 -26.59 7.50
CA ASN A 576 12.39 -26.27 7.87
C ASN A 576 11.90 -25.09 7.03
N ALA A 577 11.04 -25.36 6.05
CA ALA A 577 10.56 -24.35 5.09
C ALA A 577 9.81 -23.17 5.75
N VAL A 578 9.04 -23.42 6.81
CA VAL A 578 8.30 -22.38 7.53
C VAL A 578 9.27 -21.45 8.25
N LEU A 579 10.23 -22.03 8.98
CA LEU A 579 11.28 -21.28 9.65
C LEU A 579 12.12 -20.48 8.66
N GLN A 580 12.55 -21.09 7.55
CA GLN A 580 13.33 -20.42 6.52
C GLN A 580 12.61 -19.19 5.96
N ASN A 581 11.32 -19.32 5.62
CA ASN A 581 10.52 -18.21 5.12
C ASN A 581 10.38 -17.08 6.17
N ASN A 582 10.08 -17.44 7.42
CA ASN A 582 9.94 -16.46 8.50
C ASN A 582 11.28 -15.74 8.80
N VAL A 583 12.39 -16.49 8.83
CA VAL A 583 13.73 -15.93 9.02
C VAL A 583 14.14 -15.05 7.83
N HIS A 584 13.87 -15.46 6.60
CA HIS A 584 14.14 -14.66 5.40
C HIS A 584 13.56 -13.25 5.54
N ARG A 585 12.28 -13.15 5.88
CA ARG A 585 11.57 -11.88 6.05
C ARG A 585 12.12 -11.03 7.19
N ILE A 586 12.45 -11.66 8.33
CA ILE A 586 13.11 -10.96 9.44
C ILE A 586 14.44 -10.36 8.98
N LEU A 587 15.26 -11.12 8.24
CA LEU A 587 16.55 -10.67 7.72
C LEU A 587 16.40 -9.54 6.71
N GLU A 588 15.39 -9.65 5.84
CA GLU A 588 15.04 -8.64 4.86
C GLU A 588 14.68 -7.31 5.53
N LYS A 589 13.73 -7.36 6.46
CA LYS A 589 13.19 -6.17 7.13
C LYS A 589 14.19 -5.53 8.10
N ALA A 590 14.89 -6.34 8.88
CA ALA A 590 15.93 -5.84 9.76
C ALA A 590 17.10 -5.24 8.94
N GLY A 591 17.39 -5.83 7.77
CA GLY A 591 18.35 -5.32 6.80
C GLY A 591 18.03 -3.90 6.32
N GLU A 592 16.77 -3.65 5.91
CA GLU A 592 16.29 -2.31 5.52
C GLU A 592 16.52 -1.27 6.62
N LYS A 593 16.07 -1.58 7.84
CA LYS A 593 16.19 -0.70 9.00
C LYS A 593 17.65 -0.37 9.33
N GLN A 594 18.55 -1.32 9.08
CA GLN A 594 19.97 -1.21 9.43
C GLN A 594 20.87 -0.78 8.26
N GLY A 595 20.30 -0.63 7.06
CA GLY A 595 21.04 -0.32 5.83
C GLY A 595 22.05 -1.41 5.43
N THR A 596 21.71 -2.68 5.68
CA THR A 596 22.56 -3.85 5.42
C THR A 596 21.81 -4.93 4.64
N ARG A 597 22.45 -5.53 3.64
CA ARG A 597 21.92 -6.69 2.91
C ARG A 597 22.38 -7.99 3.56
N TYR A 598 21.50 -8.66 4.27
CA TYR A 598 21.78 -9.95 4.92
C TYR A 598 21.54 -11.16 4.01
N ILE A 599 20.69 -10.97 3.00
CA ILE A 599 20.27 -11.98 2.03
C ILE A 599 20.26 -11.36 0.63
N SER A 600 20.32 -12.20 -0.40
CA SER A 600 20.17 -11.78 -1.79
C SER A 600 18.71 -11.44 -2.10
N ARG A 601 18.48 -10.41 -2.92
CA ARG A 601 17.17 -10.01 -3.44
C ARG A 601 17.06 -10.22 -4.95
#